data_AF-A0A3S9M3H9-F1
#
_entry.id   AF-A0A3S9M3H9-F1
#
_cell.length_a   1.000
_cell.length_b   1.000
_cell.length_c   1.000
_cell.angle_alpha   90.00
_cell.angle_beta   90.00
_cell.angle_gamma   90.00
#
_symmetry.space_group_name_H-M   'P 1'
#
loop_
_entity.id
_entity.type
_entity.pdbx_description
1 polymer ?
#
loop_
_entity_poly.entity_id
_entity_poly.type
_entity_poly.pdbx_seq_one_letter_code
_entity_poly.pdbx_strand_id
1 'polypeptide(L)' 'MAPIPKPPAEAGDNPDTYVGLDADRAERLARDRGWSTVRSLPPGAIITMEYREGRLNFEVKDGQVARAWKG' A
#
# COMPACT_ATOMS: atom_id res chain seq x y z
N MET A 1 15.55 -26.15 22.38
CA MET A 1 15.38 -24.75 21.92
C MET A 1 14.03 -24.67 21.25
N ALA A 2 13.16 -23.75 21.68
CA ALA A 2 11.90 -23.48 20.99
C ALA A 2 12.21 -22.76 19.66
N PRO A 3 11.49 -23.06 18.56
CA PRO A 3 11.69 -22.36 17.29
C PRO A 3 11.36 -20.88 17.49
N ILE A 4 12.27 -20.01 17.05
CA ILE A 4 12.05 -18.56 17.03
C ILE A 4 10.91 -18.32 16.02
N PRO A 5 9.80 -17.68 16.41
CA PRO A 5 8.76 -17.34 15.45
C PRO A 5 9.39 -16.46 14.37
N LYS A 6 9.28 -16.89 13.11
CA LYS A 6 9.70 -16.09 11.97
C LYS A 6 8.95 -14.76 12.07
N PRO A 7 9.63 -13.59 12.08
CA PRO A 7 8.92 -12.34 12.00
C PRO A 7 8.00 -12.41 10.78
N PRO A 8 6.75 -11.89 10.87
CA PRO A 8 5.87 -11.88 9.71
C PRO A 8 6.66 -11.29 8.55
N ALA A 9 6.73 -12.03 7.43
CA ALA A 9 7.37 -11.50 6.23
C ALA A 9 6.73 -10.15 5.95
N GLU A 10 7.53 -9.10 5.69
CA GLU A 10 7.00 -7.77 5.39
C GLU A 10 5.87 -7.92 4.37
N ALA A 11 4.63 -7.78 4.86
CA ALA A 11 3.44 -7.99 4.06
C ALA A 11 3.31 -6.76 3.18
N GLY A 12 3.92 -6.82 2.01
CA GLY A 12 3.92 -5.70 1.10
C GLY A 12 4.89 -5.88 -0.05
N ASP A 13 4.35 -6.41 -1.14
CA ASP A 13 4.95 -6.39 -2.46
C ASP A 13 5.39 -4.97 -2.88
N ASN A 14 6.18 -4.83 -3.95
CA ASN A 14 6.63 -3.52 -4.40
C ASN A 14 5.43 -2.60 -4.75
N PRO A 15 5.27 -1.43 -4.09
CA PRO A 15 4.23 -0.44 -4.40
C PRO A 15 4.19 -0.01 -5.88
N ASP A 16 5.32 0.00 -6.58
CA ASP A 16 5.36 0.43 -7.99
C ASP A 16 4.48 -0.42 -8.91
N THR A 17 4.16 -1.66 -8.50
CA THR A 17 3.31 -2.58 -9.26
C THR A 17 1.85 -2.11 -9.39
N TYR A 18 1.42 -1.15 -8.58
CA TYR A 18 0.05 -0.62 -8.61
C TYR A 18 -0.09 0.63 -9.49
N VAL A 19 1.01 1.28 -9.88
CA VAL A 19 0.98 2.51 -10.68
C VAL A 19 0.36 2.25 -12.06
N GLY A 20 -0.56 3.11 -12.48
CA GLY A 20 -1.30 3.00 -13.72
C GLY A 20 -2.52 2.08 -13.65
N LEU A 21 -2.76 1.38 -12.53
CA LEU A 21 -4.01 0.66 -12.32
C LEU A 21 -5.14 1.62 -11.95
N ASP A 22 -6.37 1.22 -12.28
CA ASP A 22 -7.57 1.77 -11.66
C ASP A 22 -7.50 1.63 -10.13
N ALA A 23 -7.91 2.68 -9.41
CA ALA A 23 -7.76 2.76 -7.96
C ALA A 23 -8.51 1.65 -7.22
N ASP A 24 -9.74 1.33 -7.65
CA ASP A 24 -10.54 0.28 -7.01
C ASP A 24 -9.94 -1.10 -7.25
N ARG A 25 -9.42 -1.34 -8.46
CA ARG A 25 -8.69 -2.56 -8.77
C ARG A 25 -7.39 -2.66 -7.96
N ALA A 26 -6.65 -1.56 -7.83
CA ALA A 26 -5.41 -1.52 -7.08
C ALA A 26 -5.64 -1.81 -5.60
N GLU A 27 -6.69 -1.25 -4.99
CA GLU A 27 -7.03 -1.51 -3.60
C GLU A 27 -7.37 -2.99 -3.35
N ARG A 28 -8.21 -3.59 -4.19
CA ARG A 28 -8.54 -5.01 -4.08
C ARG A 28 -7.30 -5.89 -4.22
N LEU A 29 -6.47 -5.62 -5.23
CA LEU A 29 -5.23 -6.36 -5.44
C LEU A 29 -4.27 -6.23 -4.25
N ALA A 30 -4.18 -5.04 -3.67
CA ALA A 30 -3.32 -4.80 -2.51
C ALA A 30 -3.80 -5.61 -1.29
N ARG A 31 -5.10 -5.62 -1.01
CA ARG A 31 -5.68 -6.41 0.08
C ARG A 31 -5.43 -7.91 -0.12
N ASP A 32 -5.59 -8.42 -1.34
CA ASP A 32 -5.27 -9.82 -1.69
C ASP A 32 -3.79 -10.15 -1.51
N ARG A 33 -2.89 -9.18 -1.74
CA ARG A 33 -1.44 -9.31 -1.51
C ARG A 33 -1.03 -9.09 -0.04
N GLY A 34 -1.99 -8.98 0.86
CA GLY A 34 -1.75 -8.92 2.31
C GLY A 34 -1.53 -7.51 2.87
N TRP A 35 -1.79 -6.46 2.09
CA TRP A 35 -1.78 -5.09 2.63
C TRP A 35 -2.96 -4.89 3.58
N SER A 36 -2.68 -4.80 4.87
CA SER A 36 -3.69 -4.64 5.92
C SER A 36 -4.45 -3.32 5.81
N THR A 37 -3.78 -2.24 5.42
CA THR A 37 -4.40 -0.91 5.24
C THR A 37 -4.01 -0.36 3.88
N VAL A 38 -5.01 0.12 3.13
CA VAL A 38 -4.79 0.82 1.86
C VAL A 38 -5.50 2.17 1.96
N ARG A 39 -4.80 3.25 1.64
CA ARG A 39 -5.33 4.62 1.68
C ARG A 39 -5.14 5.29 0.33
N SER A 40 -6.22 5.77 -0.26
CA SER A 40 -6.20 6.57 -1.48
C SER A 40 -6.22 8.06 -1.14
N LEU A 41 -5.36 8.83 -1.79
CA LEU A 41 -5.15 10.26 -1.56
C LEU A 41 -5.25 11.01 -2.89
N PRO A 42 -5.81 12.23 -2.93
CA PRO A 42 -5.75 13.07 -4.12
C PRO A 42 -4.31 13.56 -4.36
N PRO A 43 -3.98 14.01 -5.59
CA PRO A 43 -2.65 14.49 -5.92
C PRO A 43 -2.25 15.69 -5.05
N GLY A 44 -1.04 15.64 -4.48
CA GLY A 44 -0.52 16.73 -3.64
C GLY A 44 -1.14 16.82 -2.24
N ALA A 45 -1.87 15.80 -1.77
CA ALA A 45 -2.37 15.76 -0.40
C ALA A 45 -1.22 15.87 0.62
N ILE A 46 -1.30 16.86 1.51
CA ILE A 46 -0.37 16.99 2.64
C ILE A 46 -0.86 16.07 3.77
N ILE A 47 -0.07 15.04 4.06
CA ILE A 47 -0.34 14.06 5.11
C ILE A 47 0.79 14.06 6.13
N THR A 48 0.46 13.75 7.38
CA THR A 48 1.49 13.41 8.37
C THR A 48 2.13 12.08 8.00
N MET A 49 3.47 12.07 8.04
CA MET A 49 4.30 10.90 7.73
C MET A 49 4.39 9.94 8.92
N GLU A 50 3.28 9.68 9.59
CA GLU A 50 3.22 8.57 10.54
C GLU A 50 3.51 7.29 9.74
N TYR A 51 4.31 6.37 10.28
CA TYR A 51 4.52 5.06 9.66
C TYR A 51 3.60 4.04 10.34
N ARG A 52 2.89 3.22 9.55
CA ARG A 52 2.10 2.10 10.08
C ARG A 52 2.39 0.85 9.26
N GLU A 53 3.01 -0.13 9.91
CA GLU A 53 3.31 -1.41 9.27
C GLU A 53 2.08 -1.99 8.55
N GLY A 54 2.28 -2.44 7.30
CA GLY A 54 1.22 -2.97 6.45
C GLY A 54 0.31 -1.90 5.84
N ARG A 55 0.69 -0.61 5.88
CA ARG A 55 -0.02 0.46 5.17
C ARG A 55 0.60 0.76 3.80
N LEU A 56 -0.26 0.74 2.80
CA LEU A 56 -0.01 1.23 1.45
C LEU A 56 -0.80 2.52 1.22
N ASN A 57 -0.14 3.50 0.62
CA ASN A 57 -0.78 4.74 0.16
C ASN A 57 -0.78 4.78 -1.36
N PHE A 58 -1.88 5.23 -1.94
CA PHE A 58 -1.99 5.59 -3.34
C PHE A 58 -2.23 7.09 -3.47
N GLU A 59 -1.48 7.73 -4.37
CA GLU A 59 -1.92 8.98 -4.97
C GLU A 59 -2.75 8.61 -6.20
N VAL A 60 -4.01 9.01 -6.20
CA VAL A 60 -4.96 8.70 -7.28
C VAL A 60 -5.23 9.96 -8.07
N LYS A 61 -4.98 9.90 -9.37
CA LYS A 61 -5.27 10.97 -10.34
C LYS A 61 -6.15 10.39 -11.43
N ASP A 62 -7.27 11.07 -11.72
CA ASP A 62 -8.19 10.66 -12.78
C ASP A 62 -8.67 9.19 -12.64
N GLY A 63 -8.91 8.75 -11.40
CA GLY A 63 -9.32 7.37 -11.07
C GLY A 63 -8.20 6.32 -11.14
N GLN A 64 -6.97 6.71 -11.51
CA GLN A 64 -5.84 5.80 -11.62
C GLN A 64 -4.74 6.12 -10.61
N VAL A 65 -4.01 5.10 -10.18
CA VAL A 65 -2.87 5.26 -9.28
C VAL A 65 -1.73 5.96 -10.02
N ALA A 66 -1.43 7.20 -9.65
CA ALA A 66 -0.30 7.95 -10.17
C ALA A 66 1.00 7.63 -9.42
N ARG A 67 0.90 7.37 -8.12
CA ARG A 67 2.03 6.98 -7.25
C ARG A 67 1.55 6.03 -6.17
N ALA A 68 2.44 5.15 -5.71
CA ALA A 68 2.18 4.25 -4.60
C ALA A 68 3.39 4.20 -3.67
N TRP A 69 3.17 4.18 -2.35
CA TRP A 69 4.26 4.10 -1.38
C TRP A 69 3.82 3.46 -0.07
N LYS A 70 4.76 2.76 0.57
CA LYS A 70 4.58 2.28 1.94
C LYS A 70 4.50 3.47 2.88
N GLY A 71 3.64 3.42 3.88
CA GLY A 71 3.62 4.44 4.93
C GLY A 71 3.12 3.88 6.22
#